data_AF-A0A397FUD1-F1
#
_entry.id   AF-A0A397FUD1-F1
#
_cell.length_a   1.000
_cell.length_b   1.000
_cell.length_c   1.000
_cell.angle_alpha   90.00
_cell.angle_beta   90.00
_cell.angle_gamma   90.00
#
_symmetry.space_group_name_H-M   'P 1'
#
loop_
_entity.id
_entity.type
_entity.pdbx_description
1 polymer ?
#
loop_
_entity_poly.entity_id
_entity_poly.type
_entity_poly.pdbx_seq_one_letter_code
_entity_poly.pdbx_strand_id
1 'polypeptide(L)'
;MNNKGIINYIKAREQWKDTLWNKSSALSSIWGGLFRFGVFLAYWAIDKIFLKEEIEAMYQRNPNFKYVFWLSLAFGIWGIIDALWGAYNYFQASQQAEQLKKQVDNLEKEL
;
A
#
# COMPACT_ATOMS: atom_id res chain seq x y z
N MET A 1 -28.54 -0.79 -34.38
CA MET A 1 -27.48 -1.14 -33.41
C MET A 1 -26.16 -1.24 -34.15
N ASN A 2 -25.12 -0.52 -33.71
CA ASN A 2 -23.84 -0.51 -34.40
C ASN A 2 -22.83 -1.37 -33.64
N ASN A 3 -22.31 -2.45 -34.24
CA ASN A 3 -21.33 -3.35 -33.61
C ASN A 3 -20.12 -2.61 -33.02
N LYS A 4 -19.77 -1.44 -33.57
CA LYS A 4 -18.70 -0.58 -33.04
C LYS A 4 -18.99 -0.03 -31.63
N GLY A 5 -20.25 0.28 -31.31
CA GLY A 5 -20.64 0.79 -29.99
C GLY A 5 -20.49 -0.28 -28.89
N ILE A 6 -20.93 -1.51 -29.18
CA ILE A 6 -20.81 -2.65 -28.27
C ILE A 6 -19.33 -2.98 -27.99
N ILE A 7 -18.48 -2.97 -29.03
CA ILE A 7 -17.03 -3.22 -28.88
C ILE A 7 -16.37 -2.14 -28.00
N ASN A 8 -16.72 -0.87 -28.19
CA ASN A 8 -16.17 0.22 -27.39
C ASN A 8 -16.59 0.14 -25.92
N TYR A 9 -17.85 -0.23 -25.65
CA TYR A 9 -18.33 -0.48 -24.28
C TYR A 9 -17.56 -1.60 -23.59
N ILE A 10 -17.37 -2.75 -24.25
CA ILE A 10 -16.63 -3.89 -23.69
C ILE A 10 -15.19 -3.48 -23.33
N LYS A 11 -14.50 -2.78 -24.24
CA LYS A 11 -13.13 -2.30 -23.98
C LYS A 11 -13.05 -1.35 -22.79
N ALA A 12 -13.95 -0.37 -22.71
CA ALA A 12 -13.98 0.59 -21.60
C ALA A 12 -14.25 -0.12 -20.26
N ARG A 13 -15.13 -1.13 -20.27
CA ARG A 13 -15.46 -1.93 -19.09
C ARG A 13 -14.30 -2.81 -18.62
N GLU A 14 -13.57 -3.43 -19.54
CA GLU A 14 -12.37 -4.21 -19.20
C GLU A 14 -11.27 -3.31 -18.61
N GLN A 15 -11.00 -2.18 -19.24
CA GLN A 15 -10.06 -1.19 -18.72
C GLN A 15 -10.45 -0.70 -17.32
N TRP A 16 -11.74 -0.41 -17.10
CA TRP A 16 -12.24 -0.02 -15.79
C TRP A 16 -11.99 -1.10 -14.73
N LYS A 17 -12.26 -2.36 -15.07
CA LYS A 17 -12.01 -3.51 -14.19
C LYS A 17 -10.52 -3.62 -13.84
N ASP A 18 -9.64 -3.52 -14.81
CA ASP A 18 -8.19 -3.59 -14.58
C ASP A 18 -7.71 -2.45 -13.67
N THR A 19 -8.23 -1.24 -13.85
CA THR A 19 -7.94 -0.11 -12.96
C THR A 19 -8.42 -0.37 -11.52
N LEU A 20 -9.58 -1.02 -11.33
CA LEU A 20 -10.04 -1.42 -10.00
C LEU A 20 -9.12 -2.46 -9.35
N TRP A 21 -8.61 -3.42 -10.12
CA TRP A 21 -7.60 -4.37 -9.63
C TRP A 21 -6.32 -3.66 -9.19
N ASN A 22 -5.83 -2.71 -9.99
CA ASN A 22 -4.66 -1.90 -9.63
C ASN A 22 -4.90 -1.08 -8.36
N LYS A 23 -6.09 -0.51 -8.20
CA LYS A 23 -6.50 0.20 -6.99
C LYS A 23 -6.50 -0.73 -5.76
N SER A 24 -7.00 -1.96 -5.89
CA SER A 24 -6.98 -2.96 -4.81
C SER A 24 -5.56 -3.39 -4.45
N SER A 25 -4.72 -3.62 -5.45
CA SER A 25 -3.30 -3.96 -5.24
C SER A 25 -2.56 -2.84 -4.50
N ALA A 26 -2.79 -1.59 -4.91
CA ALA A 26 -2.23 -0.42 -4.24
C ALA A 26 -2.67 -0.31 -2.78
N LEU A 27 -3.94 -0.62 -2.48
CA LEU A 27 -4.45 -0.67 -1.10
C LEU A 27 -3.72 -1.75 -0.27
N SER A 28 -3.47 -2.93 -0.86
CA SER A 28 -2.70 -3.98 -0.19
C SER A 28 -1.28 -3.53 0.15
N SER A 29 -0.61 -2.77 -0.74
CA SER A 29 0.70 -2.19 -0.45
C SER A 29 0.65 -1.16 0.68
N ILE A 30 -0.40 -0.34 0.74
CA ILE A 30 -0.62 0.59 1.87
C ILE A 30 -0.70 -0.18 3.19
N TRP A 31 -1.56 -1.18 3.26
CA TRP A 31 -1.74 -1.98 4.47
C TRP A 31 -0.47 -2.75 4.85
N GLY A 32 0.20 -3.35 3.87
CA GLY A 32 1.47 -4.05 4.10
C GLY A 32 2.54 -3.12 4.64
N GLY A 33 2.69 -1.92 4.08
CA GLY A 33 3.64 -0.92 4.53
C GLY A 33 3.34 -0.41 5.95
N LEU A 34 2.08 -0.05 6.22
CA LEU A 34 1.63 0.39 7.55
C LEU A 34 1.79 -0.70 8.60
N PHE A 35 1.54 -1.96 8.25
CA PHE A 35 1.75 -3.10 9.15
C PHE A 35 3.22 -3.23 9.54
N ARG A 36 4.15 -3.18 8.58
CA ARG A 36 5.60 -3.25 8.86
C ARG A 36 6.06 -2.10 9.76
N PHE A 37 5.58 -0.89 9.49
CA PHE A 37 5.88 0.25 10.33
C PHE A 37 5.29 0.10 11.75
N GLY A 38 4.06 -0.39 11.86
CA GLY A 38 3.42 -0.68 13.15
C GLY A 38 4.16 -1.73 13.97
N VAL A 39 4.66 -2.79 13.34
CA VAL A 39 5.51 -3.81 13.99
C VAL A 39 6.80 -3.18 14.51
N PHE A 40 7.44 -2.32 13.72
CA PHE A 40 8.61 -1.57 14.18
C PHE A 40 8.27 -0.67 15.39
N LEU A 41 7.17 0.08 15.35
CA LEU A 41 6.76 0.93 16.48
C LEU A 41 6.50 0.12 17.75
N ALA A 42 5.89 -1.06 17.64
CA ALA A 42 5.68 -1.95 18.77
C ALA A 42 7.01 -2.44 19.34
N TYR A 43 7.94 -2.87 18.48
CA TYR A 43 9.29 -3.27 18.89
C TYR A 43 10.05 -2.11 19.55
N TRP A 44 10.00 -0.92 18.97
CA TRP A 44 10.62 0.29 19.50
C TRP A 44 10.06 0.65 20.88
N ALA A 45 8.74 0.57 21.07
CA ALA A 45 8.11 0.82 22.37
C ALA A 45 8.56 -0.18 23.43
N ILE A 46 8.70 -1.47 23.08
CA ILE A 46 9.24 -2.49 23.98
C ILE A 46 10.69 -2.16 24.35
N ASP A 47 11.53 -1.86 23.37
CA ASP A 47 12.97 -1.57 23.55
C ASP A 47 13.21 -0.29 24.37
N LYS A 48 12.41 0.76 24.16
CA LYS A 48 12.68 2.11 24.72
C LYS A 48 11.81 2.53 25.88
N ILE A 49 10.62 1.96 26.04
CA ILE A 49 9.64 2.36 27.05
C ILE A 49 9.50 1.28 28.11
N PHE A 50 9.25 0.03 27.69
CA PHE A 50 8.86 -1.02 28.64
C PHE A 50 10.03 -1.78 29.26
N LEU A 51 11.10 -2.04 28.52
CA LEU A 51 12.23 -2.88 28.96
C LEU A 51 13.58 -2.17 28.83
N LYS A 52 13.59 -0.84 29.03
CA LYS A 52 14.74 0.01 28.72
C LYS A 52 16.01 -0.44 29.46
N GLU A 53 15.91 -0.72 30.77
CA GLU A 53 17.07 -1.07 31.59
C GLU A 53 17.61 -2.48 31.26
N GLU A 54 16.72 -3.44 31.03
CA GLU A 54 17.06 -4.82 30.67
C GLU A 54 17.72 -4.89 29.29
N ILE A 55 17.20 -4.11 28.33
CA ILE A 55 17.74 -3.99 26.98
C ILE A 55 19.10 -3.27 27.01
N GLU A 56 19.27 -2.22 27.80
CA GLU A 56 20.56 -1.54 27.96
C GLU A 56 21.62 -2.49 28.55
N ALA A 57 21.26 -3.27 29.57
CA ALA A 57 22.12 -4.30 30.12
C ALA A 57 22.44 -5.40 29.08
N MET A 58 21.46 -5.78 28.25
CA MET A 58 21.67 -6.72 27.15
C MET A 58 22.64 -6.17 26.11
N TYR A 59 22.52 -4.90 25.73
CA TYR A 59 23.44 -4.24 24.78
C TYR A 59 24.86 -4.09 25.30
N GLN A 60 25.05 -3.94 26.62
CA GLN A 60 26.38 -3.93 27.22
C GLN A 60 27.02 -5.32 27.19
N ARG A 61 26.23 -6.38 27.44
CA ARG A 61 26.70 -7.77 27.39
C ARG A 61 26.92 -8.27 25.97
N ASN A 62 26.10 -7.83 25.03
CA ASN A 62 26.15 -8.22 23.64
C ASN A 62 25.91 -7.01 22.71
N PRO A 63 27.00 -6.28 22.35
CA PRO A 63 26.91 -5.08 21.53
C PRO A 63 26.28 -5.30 20.16
N ASN A 64 26.42 -6.51 19.61
CA ASN A 64 25.88 -6.89 18.31
C ASN A 64 24.35 -6.86 18.26
N PHE A 65 23.68 -6.96 19.42
CA PHE A 65 22.22 -6.91 19.47
C PHE A 65 21.69 -5.53 19.02
N LYS A 66 22.50 -4.47 19.09
CA LYS A 66 22.16 -3.15 18.53
C LYS A 66 21.89 -3.19 17.02
N TYR A 67 22.50 -4.11 16.28
CA TYR A 67 22.25 -4.27 14.86
C TYR A 67 20.82 -4.77 14.57
N VAL A 68 20.23 -5.55 15.48
CA VAL A 68 18.83 -5.99 15.36
C VAL A 68 17.88 -4.81 15.41
N PHE A 69 18.17 -3.84 16.29
CA PHE A 69 17.40 -2.60 16.35
C PHE A 69 17.48 -1.81 15.03
N TRP A 70 18.68 -1.63 14.48
CA TRP A 70 18.86 -0.92 13.21
C TRP A 70 18.19 -1.63 12.03
N LEU A 71 18.23 -2.96 11.99
CA LEU A 71 17.51 -3.77 11.00
C LEU A 71 15.99 -3.58 11.12
N SER A 72 15.46 -3.58 12.35
CA SER A 72 14.04 -3.34 12.62
C SER A 72 13.62 -1.93 12.20
N LEU A 73 14.45 -0.92 12.48
CA LEU A 73 14.23 0.46 12.01
C LEU A 73 14.21 0.53 10.48
N ALA A 74 15.16 -0.09 9.79
CA ALA A 74 15.19 -0.14 8.33
C ALA A 74 13.92 -0.80 7.76
N PHE A 75 13.45 -1.88 8.38
CA PHE A 75 12.19 -2.54 8.03
C PHE A 75 10.96 -1.63 8.22
N GLY A 76 10.93 -0.86 9.32
CA GLY A 76 9.88 0.12 9.58
C GLY A 76 9.87 1.27 8.57
N ILE A 77 11.04 1.85 8.25
CA ILE A 77 11.18 2.90 7.23
C ILE A 77 10.76 2.38 5.86
N TRP A 78 11.19 1.17 5.50
CA TRP A 78 10.77 0.54 4.24
C TRP A 78 9.25 0.35 4.18
N GLY A 79 8.63 -0.01 5.30
CA GLY A 79 7.17 -0.05 5.43
C GLY A 79 6.50 1.29 5.10
N ILE A 80 7.03 2.41 5.61
CA ILE A 80 6.50 3.75 5.29
C ILE A 80 6.63 4.03 3.79
N ILE A 81 7.77 3.74 3.18
CA ILE A 81 8.01 3.99 1.75
C ILE A 81 6.99 3.20 0.91
N ASP A 82 6.81 1.91 1.19
CA ASP A 82 5.83 1.07 0.50
C ASP A 82 4.40 1.59 0.68
N ALA A 83 4.08 2.08 1.88
CA ALA A 83 2.75 2.65 2.15
C ALA A 83 2.49 3.95 1.38
N LEU A 84 3.48 4.85 1.33
CA LEU A 84 3.40 6.11 0.59
C LEU A 84 3.30 5.85 -0.92
N TRP A 85 4.10 4.91 -1.44
CA TRP A 85 4.04 4.51 -2.85
C TRP A 85 2.69 3.86 -3.19
N GLY A 86 2.18 3.00 -2.30
CA GLY A 86 0.84 2.44 -2.41
C GLY A 86 -0.25 3.52 -2.43
N ALA A 87 -0.16 4.52 -1.55
CA ALA A 87 -1.11 5.63 -1.50
C ALA A 87 -1.10 6.46 -2.78
N TYR A 88 0.08 6.74 -3.32
CA TYR A 88 0.24 7.41 -4.61
C TYR A 88 -0.44 6.64 -5.75
N ASN A 89 -0.16 5.35 -5.88
CA ASN A 89 -0.75 4.50 -6.93
C ASN A 89 -2.26 4.34 -6.74
N TYR A 90 -2.73 4.25 -5.50
CA TYR A 90 -4.16 4.18 -5.19
C TYR A 90 -4.89 5.45 -5.64
N PHE A 91 -4.30 6.63 -5.43
CA PHE A 91 -4.88 7.90 -5.83
C PHE A 91 -4.97 8.01 -7.36
N GLN A 92 -3.90 7.66 -8.08
CA GLN A 92 -3.91 7.65 -9.55
C GLN A 92 -4.95 6.66 -10.11
N ALA A 93 -4.96 5.43 -9.61
CA ALA A 93 -5.92 4.41 -10.04
C ALA A 93 -7.35 4.82 -9.70
N SER A 94 -7.58 5.53 -8.59
CA SER A 94 -8.91 6.05 -8.23
C SER A 94 -9.41 7.09 -9.22
N GLN A 95 -8.56 8.04 -9.64
CA GLN A 95 -8.94 9.04 -10.65
C GLN A 95 -9.24 8.40 -12.00
N GLN A 96 -8.38 7.48 -12.46
CA GLN A 96 -8.57 6.76 -13.71
C GLN A 96 -9.85 5.90 -13.68
N ALA A 97 -10.12 5.21 -12.57
CA ALA A 97 -11.31 4.39 -12.42
C ALA A 97 -12.59 5.24 -12.48
N GLU A 98 -12.58 6.46 -11.94
CA GLU A 98 -13.74 7.35 -12.00
C GLU A 98 -13.99 7.87 -13.42
N GLN A 99 -12.93 8.22 -14.16
CA GLN A 99 -13.04 8.63 -15.56
C GLN A 99 -13.58 7.50 -16.44
N LEU A 100 -13.04 6.28 -16.28
CA LEU A 100 -13.49 5.10 -17.02
C LEU A 100 -14.92 4.74 -16.67
N LYS A 101 -15.32 4.85 -15.40
CA LYS A 101 -16.71 4.65 -14.99
C LYS A 101 -17.67 5.59 -15.72
N LYS A 102 -17.35 6.89 -15.79
CA LYS A 102 -18.17 7.87 -16.53
C LYS A 102 -18.26 7.53 -18.02
N GLN A 103 -17.18 7.05 -18.64
CA GLN A 103 -17.19 6.60 -20.03
C GLN A 103 -18.07 5.37 -20.24
N VAL A 104 -17.97 4.38 -19.34
CA VAL A 104 -18.82 3.17 -19.37
C VAL A 104 -20.29 3.55 -19.21
N ASP A 105 -20.63 4.40 -18.25
CA ASP A 105 -22.02 4.84 -17.99
C ASP A 105 -22.61 5.63 -19.19
N ASN A 106 -21.79 6.43 -19.88
CA ASN A 106 -22.23 7.15 -21.08
C ASN A 106 -22.45 6.19 -22.26
N LEU A 107 -21.52 5.26 -22.49
CA LEU A 107 -21.64 4.25 -23.54
C LEU A 107 -22.82 3.31 -23.29
N GLU A 108 -23.14 3.01 -22.03
CA GLU A 108 -24.31 2.20 -21.66
C GLU A 108 -25.64 2.91 -21.99
N LYS A 109 -25.70 4.24 -21.86
CA LYS A 109 -26.88 5.02 -22.25
C LYS A 109 -27.06 5.17 -23.76
N GLU A 110 -25.96 5.07 -24.52
CA GLU A 110 -25.94 5.16 -25.98
C GLU A 110 -26.22 3.82 -26.69
N LEU A 111 -26.19 2.71 -25.94
CA LEU A 111 -26.43 1.35 -26.40
C LEU A 111 -27.92 0.96 -26.38
#